data_AF-A0A401VXP5-F1
#
_entry.id   AF-A0A401VXP5-F1
#
_cell.length_a   1.000
_cell.length_b   1.000
_cell.length_c   1.000
_cell.angle_alpha   90.00
_cell.angle_beta   90.00
_cell.angle_gamma   90.00
#
_symmetry.space_group_name_H-M   'P 1'
#
loop_
_entity.id
_entity.type
_entity.pdbx_description
1 polymer ?
#
loop_
_entity_poly.entity_id
_entity_poly.type
_entity_poly.pdbx_seq_one_letter_code
_entity_poly.pdbx_strand_id
1 'polypeptide(L)'
;MQERDTEQDHTECASSTKNRSRRRKYQRRQRPHVRNTRFSDDELTRVTAGAYAAGLTLAGFLARSALSAARDLGRTASTLAGEREIIAEFFAARRHLGRVGNNLNQLTRAINAGAHPPELDAVLAATERAVRRVQHATDQLLDQD
;
A
#
# COMPACT_ATOMS: atom_id res chain seq x y z
N MET A 1 73.17 -36.53 30.03
CA MET A 1 73.03 -35.22 30.70
C MET A 1 72.02 -34.42 29.87
N GLN A 2 70.77 -34.37 30.37
CA GLN A 2 69.66 -33.44 30.06
C GLN A 2 69.23 -33.35 28.58
N GLU A 3 68.17 -34.04 28.13
CA GLU A 3 66.73 -33.75 28.31
C GLU A 3 66.33 -32.29 27.99
N ARG A 4 65.74 -32.10 26.81
CA ARG A 4 64.50 -31.34 26.52
C ARG A 4 63.87 -31.99 25.28
N ASP A 5 62.78 -32.74 25.43
CA ASP A 5 61.40 -32.25 25.39
C ASP A 5 61.05 -31.75 23.98
N THR A 6 60.43 -32.63 23.18
CA THR A 6 58.98 -32.63 22.84
C THR A 6 58.62 -31.50 21.86
N GLU A 7 57.83 -31.66 20.81
CA GLU A 7 57.00 -32.75 20.30
C GLU A 7 56.24 -32.18 19.08
N GLN A 8 55.87 -33.09 18.17
CA GLN A 8 54.73 -32.99 17.25
C GLN A 8 54.76 -32.02 16.05
N ASP A 9 54.87 -32.67 14.88
CA ASP A 9 53.80 -32.78 13.90
C ASP A 9 53.26 -31.48 13.28
N HIS A 10 53.74 -31.20 12.06
CA HIS A 10 53.16 -30.18 11.18
C HIS A 10 52.59 -30.83 9.92
N THR A 11 51.43 -31.45 10.10
CA THR A 11 50.16 -31.22 9.40
C THR A 11 50.20 -30.43 8.08
N GLU A 12 49.79 -31.15 7.04
CA GLU A 12 48.92 -30.78 5.91
C GLU A 12 49.30 -29.68 4.90
N CYS A 13 49.45 -30.17 3.67
CA CYS A 13 48.63 -29.86 2.50
C CYS A 13 48.58 -28.39 2.05
N ALA A 14 49.35 -28.16 1.00
CA ALA A 14 49.49 -26.92 0.28
C ALA A 14 48.17 -26.34 -0.27
N SER A 15 48.00 -25.05 0.05
CA SER A 15 47.40 -24.00 -0.78
C SER A 15 45.88 -24.00 -1.03
N SER A 16 45.17 -23.31 -0.15
CA SER A 16 43.85 -22.77 -0.44
C SER A 16 43.94 -21.71 -1.55
N THR A 17 43.32 -22.00 -2.70
CA THR A 17 43.23 -21.08 -3.83
C THR A 17 42.35 -19.89 -3.45
N LYS A 18 42.97 -18.75 -3.13
CA LYS A 18 42.28 -17.47 -2.91
C LYS A 18 41.52 -17.09 -4.17
N ASN A 19 40.19 -17.19 -4.12
CA ASN A 19 39.29 -16.70 -5.15
C ASN A 19 39.52 -15.19 -5.34
N ARG A 20 40.36 -14.83 -6.32
CA ARG A 20 40.56 -13.45 -6.73
C ARG A 20 39.25 -12.96 -7.31
N SER A 21 38.45 -12.30 -6.48
CA SER A 21 37.28 -11.56 -6.92
C SER A 21 37.76 -10.60 -8.02
N ARG A 22 37.34 -10.88 -9.26
CA ARG A 22 37.61 -10.01 -10.40
C ARG A 22 37.02 -8.65 -10.05
N ARG A 23 37.90 -7.68 -9.77
CA ARG A 23 37.53 -6.27 -9.57
C ARG A 23 36.71 -5.83 -10.78
N ARG A 24 35.41 -5.69 -10.62
CA ARG A 24 34.50 -5.23 -11.68
C ARG A 24 35.02 -3.87 -12.17
N LYS A 25 35.38 -3.79 -13.47
CA LYS A 25 35.76 -2.52 -14.11
C LYS A 25 34.59 -1.55 -13.95
N TYR A 26 34.85 -0.41 -13.30
CA TYR A 26 33.89 0.64 -13.06
C TYR A 26 33.38 1.19 -14.40
N GLN A 27 32.15 0.85 -14.77
CA GLN A 27 31.49 1.43 -15.92
C GLN A 27 30.92 2.80 -15.54
N ARG A 28 31.26 3.82 -16.34
CA ARG A 28 30.71 5.18 -16.36
C ARG A 28 29.24 5.20 -16.85
N ARG A 29 28.43 4.24 -16.39
CA ARG A 29 27.03 3.94 -16.79
C ARG A 29 26.05 3.95 -15.61
N GLN A 30 26.45 4.48 -14.46
CA GLN A 30 25.52 4.58 -13.34
C GLN A 30 24.45 5.63 -13.65
N ARG A 31 23.19 5.34 -13.32
CA ARG A 31 22.10 6.32 -13.42
C ARG A 31 22.36 7.40 -12.36
N PRO A 32 22.61 8.67 -12.74
CA PRO A 32 23.12 9.69 -11.82
C PRO A 32 22.04 10.22 -10.86
N HIS A 33 20.75 10.00 -11.16
CA HIS A 33 19.65 10.54 -10.36
C HIS A 33 19.12 9.48 -9.40
N VAL A 34 19.15 9.81 -8.11
CA VAL A 34 18.56 9.01 -7.03
C VAL A 34 17.29 9.72 -6.55
N ARG A 35 16.21 8.95 -6.38
CA ARG A 35 14.96 9.41 -5.77
C ARG A 35 14.64 8.50 -4.59
N ASN A 36 14.26 9.11 -3.47
CA ASN A 36 13.88 8.41 -2.26
C ASN A 36 12.34 8.42 -2.14
N THR A 37 11.76 7.26 -1.83
CA THR A 37 10.32 7.06 -1.60
C THR A 37 10.11 6.45 -0.23
N ARG A 38 9.10 6.94 0.50
CA ARG A 38 8.70 6.38 1.79
C ARG A 38 7.55 5.41 1.58
N PHE A 39 7.56 4.35 2.38
CA PHE A 39 6.53 3.32 2.40
C PHE A 39 6.12 3.06 3.84
N SER A 40 4.84 2.74 4.06
CA SER A 40 4.43 2.03 5.26
C SER A 40 4.94 0.58 5.25
N ASP A 41 4.87 -0.10 6.39
CA ASP A 41 5.32 -1.50 6.50
C ASP A 41 4.55 -2.42 5.53
N ASP A 42 3.24 -2.20 5.40
CA ASP A 42 2.39 -2.97 4.48
C ASP A 42 2.72 -2.70 3.01
N GLU A 43 2.95 -1.43 2.65
CA GLU A 43 3.35 -1.04 1.30
C GLU A 43 4.71 -1.67 0.94
N LEU A 44 5.69 -1.59 1.85
CA LEU A 44 7.00 -2.16 1.64
C LEU A 44 6.92 -3.68 1.47
N THR A 45 6.08 -4.36 2.26
CA THR A 45 5.84 -5.80 2.16
C THR A 45 5.28 -6.18 0.79
N ARG A 46 4.22 -5.49 0.33
CA ARG A 46 3.61 -5.75 -0.99
C ARG A 46 4.59 -5.54 -2.14
N VAL A 47 5.33 -4.42 -2.13
CA VAL A 47 6.27 -4.11 -3.21
C VAL A 47 7.47 -5.08 -3.19
N THR A 48 7.92 -5.51 -2.02
CA THR A 48 9.00 -6.50 -1.90
C THR A 48 8.59 -7.86 -2.43
N ALA A 49 7.36 -8.31 -2.12
CA ALA A 49 6.81 -9.54 -2.68
C ALA A 49 6.71 -9.46 -4.21
N GLY A 50 6.23 -8.34 -4.75
CA GLY A 50 6.18 -8.11 -6.21
C GLY A 50 7.57 -8.12 -6.87
N ALA A 51 8.57 -7.53 -6.22
CA ALA A 51 9.95 -7.56 -6.70
C ALA A 51 10.52 -8.98 -6.72
N TYR A 52 10.28 -9.75 -5.65
CA TYR A 52 10.68 -11.15 -5.56
C TYR A 52 10.04 -12.00 -6.66
N ALA A 53 8.73 -11.86 -6.86
CA ALA A 53 8.00 -12.57 -7.91
C ALA A 53 8.51 -12.21 -9.33
N ALA A 54 8.95 -10.97 -9.54
CA ALA A 54 9.56 -10.53 -10.79
C ALA A 54 11.04 -10.91 -10.94
N GLY A 55 11.67 -11.54 -9.93
CA GLY A 55 13.10 -11.85 -9.93
C GLY A 55 14.01 -10.61 -9.93
N LEU A 56 13.50 -9.49 -9.40
CA LEU A 56 14.20 -8.20 -9.39
C LEU A 56 14.54 -7.78 -7.97
N THR A 57 15.59 -6.96 -7.83
CA THR A 57 15.80 -6.21 -6.59
C THR A 57 14.66 -5.20 -6.40
N LEU A 58 14.34 -4.83 -5.16
CA LEU A 58 13.30 -3.83 -4.88
C LEU A 58 13.48 -2.54 -5.69
N ALA A 59 14.71 -2.00 -5.71
CA ALA A 59 15.04 -0.80 -6.49
C ALA A 59 14.89 -1.01 -8.01
N GLY A 60 15.26 -2.20 -8.52
CA GLY A 60 15.11 -2.55 -9.93
C GLY A 60 13.65 -2.68 -10.34
N PHE A 61 12.83 -3.30 -9.49
CA PHE A 61 11.39 -3.41 -9.66
C PHE A 61 10.73 -2.03 -9.69
N LEU A 62 10.97 -1.18 -8.67
CA LEU A 62 10.45 0.18 -8.62
C LEU A 62 10.82 0.99 -9.88
N ALA A 63 12.09 0.95 -10.31
CA ALA A 63 12.52 1.66 -11.50
C ALA A 63 11.87 1.12 -12.79
N ARG A 64 11.69 -0.20 -12.91
CA ARG A 64 11.05 -0.84 -14.07
C ARG A 64 9.56 -0.49 -14.12
N SER A 65 8.87 -0.59 -12.99
CA SER A 65 7.44 -0.29 -12.87
C SER A 65 7.17 1.18 -13.16
N ALA A 66 7.96 2.10 -12.60
CA ALA A 66 7.84 3.53 -12.86
C ALA A 66 8.07 3.88 -14.34
N LEU A 67 9.09 3.28 -14.98
CA LEU A 67 9.34 3.48 -16.42
C LEU A 67 8.25 2.86 -17.30
N SER A 68 7.65 1.75 -16.88
CA SER A 68 6.53 1.13 -17.58
C SER A 68 5.29 2.01 -17.52
N ALA A 69 4.94 2.50 -16.32
CA ALA A 69 3.83 3.44 -16.12
C ALA A 69 4.04 4.73 -16.91
N ALA A 70 5.26 5.28 -16.92
CA ALA A 70 5.58 6.48 -17.69
C ALA A 70 5.49 6.31 -19.22
N ARG A 71 5.51 5.08 -19.75
CA ARG A 71 5.30 4.82 -21.18
C ARG A 71 3.83 4.81 -21.56
N ASP A 72 2.95 4.50 -20.61
CA ASP A 72 1.50 4.43 -20.80
C ASP A 72 0.81 5.39 -19.83
N LEU A 73 1.05 6.69 -20.05
CA LEU A 73 0.55 7.75 -19.19
C LEU A 73 -0.98 7.83 -19.19
N GLY A 74 -1.62 7.54 -20.33
CA GLY A 74 -3.07 7.57 -20.44
C GLY A 74 -3.73 6.54 -19.54
N ARG A 75 -3.29 5.28 -19.62
CA ARG A 75 -3.78 4.21 -18.73
C ARG A 75 -3.46 4.50 -17.27
N THR A 76 -2.22 4.88 -16.98
CA THR A 76 -1.79 5.18 -15.60
C THR A 76 -2.62 6.30 -14.99
N ALA A 77 -2.81 7.42 -15.71
CA ALA A 77 -3.61 8.53 -15.23
C ALA A 77 -5.08 8.13 -15.03
N SER A 78 -5.65 7.33 -15.93
CA SER A 78 -7.03 6.84 -15.79
C SER A 78 -7.21 5.94 -14.57
N THR A 79 -6.29 5.00 -14.33
CA THR A 79 -6.35 4.14 -13.13
C THR A 79 -6.27 4.96 -11.85
N LEU A 80 -5.31 5.89 -11.77
CA LEU A 80 -5.17 6.77 -10.60
C LEU A 80 -6.38 7.70 -10.40
N ALA A 81 -7.00 8.16 -11.48
CA ALA A 81 -8.22 8.98 -11.41
C ALA A 81 -9.39 8.15 -10.88
N GLY A 82 -9.60 6.94 -11.38
CA GLY A 82 -10.66 6.03 -10.91
C GLY A 82 -10.52 5.68 -9.43
N GLU A 83 -9.31 5.34 -8.95
CA GLU A 83 -9.07 5.07 -7.53
C GLU A 83 -9.44 6.27 -6.64
N ARG A 84 -9.11 7.50 -7.08
CA ARG A 84 -9.43 8.73 -6.35
C ARG A 84 -10.91 9.04 -6.35
N GLU A 85 -11.59 8.78 -7.45
CA GLU A 85 -13.03 8.96 -7.58
C GLU A 85 -13.77 8.05 -6.61
N ILE A 86 -13.43 6.76 -6.56
CA ILE A 86 -14.00 5.79 -5.61
C ILE A 86 -13.81 6.23 -4.15
N ILE A 87 -12.59 6.67 -3.79
CA ILE A 87 -12.31 7.17 -2.43
C ILE A 87 -13.15 8.42 -2.11
N ALA A 88 -13.30 9.33 -3.07
CA ALA A 88 -14.11 10.53 -2.90
C ALA A 88 -15.59 10.19 -2.70
N GLU A 89 -16.12 9.22 -3.46
CA GLU A 89 -17.49 8.72 -3.29
C GLU A 89 -17.70 8.09 -1.91
N PHE A 90 -16.75 7.30 -1.42
CA PHE A 90 -16.83 6.72 -0.06
C PHE A 90 -16.88 7.80 1.03
N PHE A 91 -16.05 8.85 0.92
CA PHE A 91 -16.10 9.97 1.87
C PHE A 91 -17.42 10.75 1.78
N ALA A 92 -18.00 10.90 0.58
CA ALA A 92 -19.31 11.51 0.41
C ALA A 92 -20.40 10.66 1.10
N ALA A 93 -20.41 9.35 0.85
CA ALA A 93 -21.32 8.39 1.49
C ALA A 93 -21.22 8.46 3.03
N ARG A 94 -19.99 8.41 3.59
CA ARG A 94 -19.74 8.54 5.03
C ARG A 94 -20.31 9.85 5.60
N ARG A 95 -20.16 10.98 4.89
CA ARG A 95 -20.70 12.27 5.33
C ARG A 95 -22.24 12.26 5.36
N HIS A 96 -22.87 11.63 4.37
CA HIS A 96 -24.33 11.48 4.34
C HIS A 96 -24.83 10.64 5.52
N LEU A 97 -24.16 9.52 5.82
CA LEU A 97 -24.48 8.69 7.00
C LEU A 97 -24.36 9.47 8.32
N GLY A 98 -23.34 10.32 8.46
CA GLY A 98 -23.21 11.18 9.64
C GLY A 98 -24.40 12.12 9.86
N ARG A 99 -24.97 12.66 8.78
CA ARG A 99 -26.18 13.52 8.86
C ARG A 99 -27.42 12.71 9.28
N VAL A 100 -27.56 11.50 8.75
CA VAL A 100 -28.64 10.57 9.14
C VAL A 100 -28.58 10.25 10.62
N GLY A 101 -27.41 9.84 11.12
CA GLY A 101 -27.21 9.53 12.54
C GLY A 101 -27.55 10.72 13.45
N ASN A 102 -27.17 11.94 13.04
CA ASN A 102 -27.54 13.15 13.76
C ASN A 102 -29.05 13.39 13.79
N ASN A 103 -29.75 13.18 12.68
CA ASN A 103 -31.20 13.37 12.61
C ASN A 103 -31.95 12.32 13.44
N LEU A 104 -31.52 11.05 13.39
CA LEU A 104 -32.09 10.00 14.24
C LEU A 104 -31.88 10.32 15.72
N ASN A 105 -30.68 10.78 16.09
CA ASN A 105 -30.40 11.18 17.47
C ASN A 105 -31.28 12.36 17.93
N GLN A 106 -31.60 13.30 17.03
CA GLN A 106 -32.54 14.38 17.30
C GLN A 106 -33.97 13.86 17.50
N LEU A 107 -34.44 12.94 16.66
CA LEU A 107 -35.75 12.31 16.80
C LEU A 107 -35.88 11.54 18.11
N THR A 108 -34.89 10.72 18.45
CA THR A 108 -34.86 9.97 19.72
C THR A 108 -34.93 10.92 20.91
N ARG A 109 -34.19 12.04 20.89
CA ARG A 109 -34.28 13.05 21.94
C ARG A 109 -35.67 13.70 22.03
N ALA A 110 -36.27 14.03 20.89
CA ALA A 110 -37.60 14.66 20.86
C ALA A 110 -38.68 13.71 21.41
N ILE A 111 -38.66 12.43 21.01
CA ILE A 111 -39.58 11.40 21.50
C ILE A 111 -39.37 11.17 23.00
N ASN A 112 -38.12 11.06 23.46
CA ASN A 112 -37.82 10.90 24.89
C ASN A 112 -38.24 12.13 25.72
N ALA A 113 -38.33 13.31 25.09
CA ALA A 113 -38.86 14.52 25.70
C ALA A 113 -40.41 14.62 25.65
N GLY A 114 -41.10 13.58 25.16
CA GLY A 114 -42.56 13.53 25.04
C GLY A 114 -43.12 14.31 23.84
N ALA A 115 -42.27 14.78 22.92
CA ALA A 115 -42.70 15.49 21.72
C ALA A 115 -42.94 14.52 20.55
N HIS A 116 -43.91 14.85 19.69
CA HIS A 116 -44.10 14.23 18.37
C HIS A 116 -43.86 15.27 17.28
N PRO A 117 -42.63 15.34 16.75
CA PRO A 117 -42.28 16.32 15.72
C PRO A 117 -43.05 16.07 14.43
N PRO A 118 -43.69 17.10 13.84
CA PRO A 118 -44.40 16.97 12.57
C PRO A 118 -43.43 16.68 11.40
N GLU A 119 -42.12 16.94 11.54
CA GLU A 119 -41.13 16.63 10.51
C GLU A 119 -40.62 15.18 10.52
N LEU A 120 -41.17 14.30 11.36
CA LEU A 120 -40.75 12.90 11.50
C LEU A 120 -40.67 12.18 10.15
N ASP A 121 -41.71 12.31 9.32
CA ASP A 121 -41.77 11.69 8.00
C ASP A 121 -40.73 12.27 7.03
N ALA A 122 -40.45 13.57 7.13
CA ALA A 122 -39.45 14.24 6.31
C ALA A 122 -38.03 13.77 6.66
N VAL A 123 -37.76 13.58 7.96
CA VAL A 123 -36.49 13.03 8.45
C VAL A 123 -36.33 11.56 8.06
N LEU A 124 -37.40 10.76 8.14
CA LEU A 124 -37.40 9.37 7.73
C LEU A 124 -37.15 9.23 6.23
N ALA A 125 -37.82 10.04 5.40
CA ALA A 125 -37.60 10.07 3.95
C ALA A 125 -36.19 10.54 3.57
N ALA A 126 -35.63 11.51 4.29
CA ALA A 126 -34.24 11.94 4.10
C ALA A 126 -33.24 10.85 4.47
N THR A 127 -33.54 10.10 5.52
CA THR A 127 -32.76 8.93 5.97
C THR A 127 -32.79 7.83 4.92
N GLU A 128 -33.97 7.48 4.42
CA GLU A 128 -34.13 6.45 3.39
C GLU A 128 -33.39 6.82 2.09
N ARG A 129 -33.47 8.08 1.65
CA ARG A 129 -32.70 8.58 0.50
C ARG A 129 -31.19 8.46 0.71
N ALA A 130 -30.71 8.74 1.90
CA ALA A 130 -29.29 8.63 2.22
C ALA A 130 -28.83 7.16 2.25
N VAL A 131 -29.63 6.25 2.82
CA VAL A 131 -29.37 4.79 2.79
C VAL A 131 -29.29 4.29 1.35
N ARG A 132 -30.28 4.62 0.50
CA ARG A 132 -30.28 4.21 -0.91
C ARG A 132 -29.05 4.71 -1.67
N ARG A 133 -28.58 5.94 -1.37
CA ARG A 133 -27.39 6.50 -2.02
C ARG A 133 -26.10 5.78 -1.61
N VAL A 134 -26.01 5.34 -0.35
CA VAL A 134 -24.88 4.54 0.14
C VAL A 134 -24.91 3.14 -0.47
N GLN A 135 -26.10 2.55 -0.58
CA GLN A 135 -26.30 1.22 -1.16
C GLN A 135 -25.91 1.22 -2.64
N HIS A 136 -26.37 2.20 -3.41
CA HIS A 136 -25.96 2.38 -4.80
C HIS A 136 -24.44 2.56 -4.98
N ALA A 137 -23.79 3.33 -4.10
CA ALA A 137 -22.33 3.49 -4.15
C ALA A 137 -21.59 2.18 -3.81
N THR A 138 -22.19 1.34 -2.96
CA THR A 138 -21.65 0.01 -2.62
C THR A 138 -21.86 -0.97 -3.77
N ASP A 139 -23.03 -0.95 -4.42
CA ASP A 139 -23.34 -1.79 -5.58
C ASP A 139 -22.42 -1.45 -6.77
N GLN A 140 -22.22 -0.16 -7.05
CA GLN A 140 -21.27 0.29 -8.07
C GLN A 140 -19.84 -0.17 -7.80
N LEU A 141 -19.45 -0.34 -6.54
CA LEU A 141 -18.12 -0.85 -6.20
C LEU A 141 -18.02 -2.35 -6.43
N LEU A 142 -19.07 -3.11 -6.07
CA LEU A 142 -19.12 -4.57 -6.25
C LEU A 142 -19.19 -4.98 -7.72
N ASP A 143 -19.78 -4.15 -8.60
CA ASP A 143 -19.87 -4.39 -10.04
C ASP A 143 -18.56 -4.10 -10.80
N GLN A 144 -17.53 -3.53 -10.13
CA GLN A 144 -16.22 -3.23 -10.72
C GLN A 144 -15.16 -4.33 -10.45
N ASP A 145 -15.49 -5.36 -9.64
CA ASP A 145 -14.66 -6.55 -9.36
C ASP A 145 -15.03 -7.75 -10.27
#